data_AF-A0A2V8NX34-F1
#
_entry.id   AF-A0A2V8NX34-F1
#
_cell.length_a   1.000
_cell.length_b   1.000
_cell.length_c   1.000
_cell.angle_alpha   90.00
_cell.angle_beta   90.00
_cell.angle_gamma   90.00
#
_symmetry.space_group_name_H-M   'P 1'
#
loop_
_entity.id
_entity.type
_entity.pdbx_description
1 polymer ?
#
loop_
_entity_poly.entity_id
_entity_poly.type
_entity_poly.pdbx_seq_one_letter_code
_entity_poly.pdbx_strand_id
1 'polypeptide(L)' 'MEDAYLAATAEWLAWKFNLQAPRWAFDQTRSLRRPWFASQLASMRAVLLLESPAPFRSRNLFVSENALSRA' A
#
# COMPACT_ATOMS: atom_id res chain seq x y z
N MET A 1 -2.86 1.94 -11.29
CA MET A 1 -3.20 1.75 -9.86
C MET A 1 -2.94 0.31 -9.44
N GLU A 2 -3.44 -0.66 -10.22
CA GLU A 2 -3.20 -2.10 -9.98
C GLU A 2 -1.73 -2.44 -9.76
N ASP A 3 -0.82 -1.97 -10.62
CA ASP A 3 0.62 -2.25 -10.46
C ASP A 3 1.21 -1.73 -9.14
N ALA A 4 0.79 -0.54 -8.70
CA ALA A 4 1.24 0.04 -7.44
C ALA A 4 0.70 -0.74 -6.24
N TYR A 5 -0.54 -1.21 -6.34
CA TYR A 5 -1.17 -2.02 -5.32
C TYR A 5 -0.51 -3.41 -5.22
N LEU A 6 -0.23 -4.05 -6.36
CA LEU A 6 0.49 -5.32 -6.43
C LEU A 6 1.92 -5.19 -5.88
N ALA A 7 2.64 -4.11 -6.20
CA ALA A 7 3.96 -3.84 -5.65
C ALA A 7 3.94 -3.66 -4.12
N ALA A 8 3.01 -2.85 -3.61
CA ALA A 8 2.82 -2.65 -2.18
C ALA A 8 2.49 -3.97 -1.47
N THR A 9 1.64 -4.79 -2.08
CA THR A 9 1.24 -6.10 -1.55
C THR A 9 2.41 -7.08 -1.54
N ALA A 10 3.18 -7.18 -2.63
CA ALA A 10 4.35 -8.03 -2.72
C ALA A 10 5.40 -7.67 -1.67
N GLU A 11 5.69 -6.38 -1.50
CA GLU A 11 6.62 -5.90 -0.46
C GLU A 11 6.09 -6.16 0.95
N TRP A 12 4.81 -5.90 1.22
CA TRP A 12 4.21 -6.13 2.53
C TRP A 12 4.18 -7.62 2.90
N LEU A 13 3.83 -8.50 1.96
CA LEU A 13 3.85 -9.95 2.18
C LEU A 13 5.28 -10.46 2.39
N ALA A 14 6.23 -9.97 1.60
CA ALA A 14 7.63 -10.34 1.77
C ALA A 14 8.14 -9.94 3.17
N TRP A 15 7.84 -8.72 3.61
CA TRP A 15 8.15 -8.28 4.97
C TRP A 15 7.46 -9.14 6.04
N LYS A 16 6.16 -9.40 5.90
CA LYS A 16 5.36 -10.18 6.86
C LYS A 16 5.84 -11.62 7.03
N PHE A 17 6.30 -12.25 5.95
CA PHE A 17 6.78 -13.63 5.95
C PHE A 17 8.31 -13.75 6.02
N ASN A 18 9.02 -12.64 6.29
CA ASN A 18 10.48 -12.58 6.34
C ASN A 18 11.17 -13.13 5.07
N LEU A 19 10.60 -12.80 3.91
CA LEU A 19 11.10 -13.13 2.58
C LEU A 19 11.77 -11.91 1.96
N GLN A 20 12.60 -12.14 0.93
CA GLN A 20 13.10 -11.05 0.11
C GLN A 20 12.00 -10.52 -0.82
N ALA A 21 11.76 -9.21 -0.75
CA ALA A 21 10.83 -8.55 -1.66
C ALA A 21 11.38 -8.60 -3.10
N PRO A 22 10.52 -8.86 -4.10
CA PRO A 22 10.99 -8.96 -5.48
C PRO A 22 11.42 -7.59 -6.02
N ARG A 23 12.53 -7.56 -6.78
CA ARG A 23 13.13 -6.30 -7.28
C ARG A 23 12.15 -5.44 -8.07
N TRP A 24 11.23 -6.06 -8.82
CA TRP A 24 10.23 -5.33 -9.59
C TRP A 24 9.28 -4.51 -8.70
N ALA A 25 9.03 -4.90 -7.45
CA ALA A 25 8.14 -4.15 -6.56
C ALA A 25 8.67 -2.73 -6.27
N PHE A 26 9.98 -2.50 -6.38
CA PHE A 26 10.63 -1.21 -6.11
C PHE A 26 10.75 -0.29 -7.33
N ASP A 27 10.18 -0.67 -8.47
CA ASP A 27 10.16 0.17 -9.65
C ASP A 27 9.34 1.45 -9.41
N GLN A 28 9.92 2.61 -9.74
CA GLN A 28 9.29 3.91 -9.52
C GLN A 28 7.98 4.09 -10.31
N THR A 29 7.80 3.35 -11.41
CA THR A 29 6.56 3.33 -12.18
C THR A 29 5.39 2.70 -11.41
N ARG A 30 5.68 1.93 -10.35
CA ARG A 30 4.70 1.27 -9.48
C ARG A 30 4.35 2.12 -8.25
N SER A 31 4.39 3.44 -8.40
CA SER A 31 3.94 4.42 -7.41
C SER A 31 2.91 5.37 -8.03
N LEU A 32 1.89 5.75 -7.27
CA LEU A 32 0.93 6.75 -7.75
C LEU A 32 1.50 8.17 -7.59
N ARG A 33 1.21 9.04 -8.56
CA ARG A 33 1.54 10.48 -8.46
C ARG A 33 0.60 11.25 -7.54
N ARG A 34 -0.61 10.73 -7.34
CA ARG A 34 -1.65 11.35 -6.49
C ARG A 34 -2.11 10.34 -5.45
N PRO A 35 -2.46 10.81 -4.24
CA PRO A 35 -2.96 9.94 -3.18
C PRO A 35 -4.26 9.26 -3.60
N TRP A 36 -4.35 7.96 -3.36
CA TRP A 36 -5.57 7.18 -3.47
C TRP A 36 -5.97 6.66 -2.09
N PHE A 37 -7.25 6.81 -1.74
CA PHE A 37 -7.80 6.39 -0.46
C PHE A 37 -8.83 5.29 -0.66
N ALA A 38 -8.76 4.24 0.15
CA ALA A 38 -9.73 3.14 0.13
C ALA A 38 -11.14 3.55 0.59
N SER A 39 -11.28 4.72 1.22
CA SER A 39 -12.57 5.29 1.63
C SER A 39 -12.83 6.63 0.95
N GLN A 40 -14.08 6.85 0.56
CA GLN A 40 -14.56 8.13 0.02
C GLN A 40 -14.87 9.15 1.12
N LEU A 41 -15.00 8.70 2.38
CA LEU A 41 -15.30 9.57 3.52
C LEU A 41 -14.09 10.45 3.86
N ALA A 42 -14.27 11.77 3.77
CA ALA A 42 -13.20 12.74 4.04
C ALA A 42 -12.64 12.61 5.46
N SER A 43 -13.51 12.32 6.44
CA SER A 43 -13.14 12.08 7.84
C SER A 43 -12.19 10.89 8.02
N MET A 44 -12.26 9.88 7.16
CA MET A 44 -11.39 8.70 7.24
C MET A 44 -10.00 8.92 6.66
N ARG A 45 -9.77 10.00 5.89
CA ARG A 45 -8.46 10.23 5.25
C ARG A 45 -7.33 10.37 6.26
N ALA A 46 -7.58 11.08 7.37
CA ALA A 46 -6.60 11.24 8.44
C ALA A 46 -6.24 9.90 9.10
N VAL A 47 -7.24 9.05 9.33
CA VAL A 47 -7.05 7.70 9.88
C VAL A 47 -6.24 6.85 8.91
N LEU A 48 -6.61 6.82 7.63
CA LEU A 48 -5.90 6.04 6.61
C LEU A 48 -4.45 6.51 6.42
N LEU A 49 -4.17 7.82 6.52
CA LEU A 49 -2.79 8.34 6.49
C LEU A 49 -1.93 7.73 7.61
N LEU A 50 -2.51 7.59 8.80
CA LEU A 50 -1.83 7.07 9.99
C LEU A 50 -1.67 5.54 9.95
N GLU A 51 -2.73 4.82 9.58
CA GLU A 51 -2.80 3.35 9.65
C GLU A 51 -2.17 2.63 8.46
N SER A 52 -2.05 3.30 7.30
CA SER A 52 -1.56 2.63 6.08
C SER A 52 -0.19 2.02 6.29
N PRO A 53 0.02 0.73 5.96
CA PRO A 53 1.33 0.11 6.04
C PRO A 53 2.36 0.84 5.18
N ALA A 54 3.63 0.83 5.60
CA ALA A 54 4.70 1.58 4.93
C ALA A 54 4.81 1.30 3.41
N PRO A 55 4.71 0.05 2.91
CA PRO A 55 4.77 -0.23 1.47
C PRO A 55 3.63 0.40 0.66
N PHE A 56 2.45 0.60 1.27
CA PHE A 56 1.32 1.26 0.64
C PHE A 56 1.49 2.79 0.69
N ARG A 57 1.86 3.31 1.87
CA ARG A 57 2.05 4.74 2.11
C ARG A 57 3.10 5.36 1.18
N SER A 58 4.23 4.69 0.98
CA SER A 58 5.30 5.15 0.09
C SER A 58 4.88 5.26 -1.38
N ARG A 59 3.79 4.59 -1.76
CA ARG A 59 3.23 4.54 -3.12
C ARG A 59 1.95 5.36 -3.29
N ASN A 60 1.66 6.25 -2.34
CA ASN A 60 0.44 7.07 -2.31
C ASN A 60 -0.86 6.23 -2.26
N LEU A 61 -0.79 5.03 -1.66
CA LEU A 61 -1.95 4.18 -1.41
C LEU A 61 -2.29 4.24 0.08
N PHE A 62 -3.52 4.68 0.39
CA PHE A 62 -3.99 4.86 1.75
C PHE A 62 -5.11 3.89 2.07
N VAL A 63 -4.77 2.84 2.82
CA VAL A 63 -5.62 1.69 3.15
C VAL A 63 -5.63 1.48 4.68
N SER A 64 -6.57 0.70 5.20
CA SER A 64 -6.53 0.33 6.62
C SER A 64 -5.33 -0.59 6.89
N GLU A 65 -4.88 -0.67 8.15
CA GLU A 65 -3.80 -1.58 8.54
C GLU A 65 -4.13 -3.05 8.18
N ASN A 66 -5.41 -3.40 8.23
CA ASN A 66 -5.97 -4.71 7.91
C ASN A 66 -6.35 -4.90 6.44
N ALA A 67 -5.90 -4.05 5.52
CA ALA A 67 -6.32 -4.11 4.11
C ALA A 67 -6.01 -5.44 3.40
N LEU A 68 -5.07 -6.22 3.93
CA LEU A 68 -4.70 -7.55 3.45
C LEU A 68 -5.10 -8.68 4.43
N SER A 69 -5.82 -8.34 5.50
CA SER A 69 -6.31 -9.30 6.49
C SER A 69 -7.56 -9.98 5.96
N ARG A 70 -7.37 -11.12 5.27
CA ARG A 70 -8.39 -12.03 4.70
C ARG A 70 -9.43 -11.33 3.82
N ALA A 71 -9.15 -11.30 2.52
CA ALA A 71 -10.18 -11.24 1.47
C ALA A 71 -11.01 -12.53 1.43
#